data_AF-A0A819LJE6-F1
#
_entry.id   AF-A0A819LJE6-F1
#
_cell.length_a   1.000
_cell.length_b   1.000
_cell.length_c   1.000
_cell.angle_alpha   90.00
_cell.angle_beta   90.00
_cell.angle_gamma   90.00
#
_symmetry.space_group_name_H-M   'P 1'
#
loop_
_entity.id
_entity.type
_entity.pdbx_description
1 polymer ?
#
loop_
_entity_poly.entity_id
_entity_poly.type
_entity_poly.pdbx_seq_one_letter_code
_entity_poly.pdbx_strand_id
1 'polypeptide(L)'
;IILFFYYNLGRVVNRWVKQELRRTSGAKCLILIGPSGTGKTSFAKSLPGYYNYFDGQWRLDTWKNFTSYSIFDNIGWDEFEEKGFPNKKQTLTQCGYFKVEHETGVLIEINCTQPAIVLLNQPLHEGQLGRPPITYQEEREAKFWKEHAIIYRMGEYSLSLL
;
A
#
# COMPACT_ATOMS: atom_id res chain seq x y z
N ILE A 1 4.20 -11.37 -25.60
CA ILE A 1 3.10 -11.22 -24.60
C ILE A 1 3.57 -10.55 -23.31
N ILE A 2 4.76 -10.85 -22.77
CA ILE A 2 5.33 -10.17 -21.57
C ILE A 2 5.57 -8.66 -21.77
N LEU A 3 5.92 -8.21 -22.99
CA LEU A 3 6.26 -6.81 -23.29
C LEU A 3 5.08 -5.81 -23.20
N PHE A 4 3.83 -6.24 -23.42
CA PHE A 4 2.67 -5.35 -23.35
C PHE A 4 2.23 -5.04 -21.91
N PHE A 5 2.46 -5.97 -20.97
CA PHE A 5 2.18 -5.77 -19.54
C PHE A 5 2.96 -4.61 -18.92
N TYR A 6 4.20 -4.41 -19.37
CA TYR A 6 5.09 -3.36 -18.84
C TYR A 6 4.71 -1.96 -19.32
N TYR A 7 4.01 -1.80 -20.44
CA TYR A 7 3.80 -0.47 -21.02
C TYR A 7 2.78 0.38 -20.24
N ASN A 8 1.65 -0.20 -19.80
CA ASN A 8 0.63 0.53 -19.03
C ASN A 8 0.90 0.53 -17.52
N LEU A 9 1.34 -0.60 -16.94
CA LEU A 9 1.89 -0.64 -15.57
C LEU A 9 3.03 0.37 -15.44
N GLY A 10 3.91 0.41 -16.44
CA GLY A 10 5.03 1.31 -16.50
C GLY A 10 4.62 2.75 -16.36
N ARG A 11 3.55 3.24 -17.00
CA ARG A 11 3.19 4.67 -16.91
C ARG A 11 2.70 5.11 -15.53
N VAL A 12 1.76 4.36 -14.96
CA VAL A 12 1.18 4.70 -13.64
C VAL A 12 2.21 4.52 -12.54
N VAL A 13 2.94 3.40 -12.55
CA VAL A 13 3.94 3.17 -11.52
C VAL A 13 5.18 4.05 -11.73
N ASN A 14 5.66 4.28 -12.95
CA ASN A 14 6.75 5.25 -13.15
C ASN A 14 6.35 6.64 -12.69
N ARG A 15 5.08 7.03 -12.84
CA ARG A 15 4.59 8.30 -12.27
C ARG A 15 4.66 8.28 -10.76
N TRP A 16 4.16 7.22 -10.12
CA TRP A 16 4.23 7.07 -8.66
C TRP A 16 5.68 7.09 -8.16
N VAL A 17 6.57 6.31 -8.78
CA VAL A 17 8.01 6.25 -8.42
C VAL A 17 8.66 7.63 -8.56
N LYS A 18 8.35 8.38 -9.62
CA LYS A 18 8.93 9.72 -9.84
C LYS A 18 8.38 10.77 -8.88
N GLN A 19 7.11 10.68 -8.49
CA GLN A 19 6.40 11.72 -7.75
C GLN A 19 6.33 11.45 -6.24
N GLU A 20 6.09 10.21 -5.85
CA GLU A 20 5.76 9.83 -4.47
C GLU A 20 6.97 9.27 -3.73
N LEU A 21 7.88 8.53 -4.39
CA LEU A 21 9.06 7.92 -3.73
C LEU A 21 10.01 8.95 -3.09
N ARG A 22 10.05 10.17 -3.64
CA ARG A 22 10.90 11.27 -3.16
C ARG A 22 10.16 12.25 -2.27
N ARG A 23 8.87 12.02 -2.03
CA ARG A 23 8.02 12.95 -1.31
C ARG A 23 8.26 12.79 0.19
N THR A 24 8.45 13.92 0.87
CA THR A 24 8.77 13.95 2.31
C THR A 24 7.55 13.92 3.20
N SER A 25 6.35 14.15 2.66
CA SER A 25 5.08 14.08 3.38
C SER A 25 3.89 13.94 2.44
N GLY A 26 2.85 13.25 2.92
CA GLY A 26 1.59 13.10 2.21
C GLY A 26 1.74 12.37 0.88
N ALA A 27 2.68 11.43 0.77
CA ALA A 27 2.75 10.55 -0.38
C ALA A 27 1.51 9.69 -0.47
N LYS A 28 1.06 9.49 -1.70
CA LYS A 28 0.01 8.52 -1.97
C LYS A 28 0.56 7.11 -1.80
N CYS A 29 -0.19 6.21 -1.17
CA CYS A 29 0.18 4.80 -1.19
C CYS A 29 -0.06 4.19 -2.58
N LEU A 30 0.73 3.20 -2.96
CA LEU A 30 0.53 2.40 -4.16
C LEU A 30 -0.14 1.09 -3.77
N ILE A 31 -1.29 0.76 -4.34
CA ILE A 31 -1.99 -0.50 -4.07
C ILE A 31 -1.94 -1.35 -5.34
N LEU A 32 -1.30 -2.50 -5.25
CA LEU A 32 -1.22 -3.49 -6.32
C LEU A 32 -2.19 -4.63 -6.03
N ILE A 33 -3.23 -4.76 -6.84
CA ILE A 33 -4.30 -5.76 -6.69
C ILE A 33 -4.15 -6.80 -7.77
N GLY A 34 -4.15 -8.08 -7.45
CA GLY A 34 -4.19 -9.13 -8.47
C GLY A 34 -4.00 -10.51 -7.86
N PRO A 35 -4.35 -11.60 -8.58
CA PRO A 35 -4.18 -12.96 -8.05
C PRO A 35 -2.75 -13.25 -7.56
N SER A 36 -2.62 -14.29 -6.73
CA SER A 36 -1.30 -14.82 -6.39
C SER A 36 -0.55 -15.26 -7.67
N GLY A 37 0.77 -15.14 -7.67
CA GLY A 37 1.60 -15.48 -8.84
C GLY A 37 1.66 -14.42 -9.96
N THR A 38 0.99 -13.28 -9.82
CA THR A 38 1.05 -12.17 -10.81
C THR A 38 2.33 -11.32 -10.76
N GLY A 39 3.25 -11.63 -9.84
CA GLY A 39 4.53 -10.93 -9.71
C GLY A 39 4.51 -9.62 -8.92
N LYS A 40 3.42 -9.31 -8.18
CA LYS A 40 3.29 -8.08 -7.36
C LYS A 40 4.47 -7.88 -6.41
N THR A 41 4.82 -8.92 -5.66
CA THR A 41 5.91 -8.90 -4.67
C THR A 41 7.26 -8.71 -5.35
N SER A 42 7.53 -9.46 -6.42
CA SER A 42 8.77 -9.31 -7.20
C SER A 42 8.91 -7.92 -7.81
N PHE A 43 7.80 -7.33 -8.27
CA PHE A 43 7.76 -5.98 -8.79
C PHE A 43 8.00 -4.92 -7.70
N ALA A 44 7.31 -5.00 -6.56
CA ALA A 44 7.50 -4.04 -5.47
C ALA A 44 8.93 -4.07 -4.92
N LYS A 45 9.55 -5.24 -4.87
CA LYS A 45 10.96 -5.42 -4.46
C LYS A 45 11.98 -5.01 -5.52
N SER A 46 11.58 -4.85 -6.78
CA SER A 46 12.49 -4.43 -7.86
C SER A 46 12.61 -2.91 -8.01
N LEU A 47 11.80 -2.14 -7.28
CA LEU A 47 11.91 -0.68 -7.26
C LEU A 47 13.23 -0.24 -6.61
N PRO A 48 13.78 0.91 -7.04
CA PRO A 48 15.05 1.39 -6.51
C PRO A 48 14.93 1.84 -5.04
N GLY A 49 15.90 1.45 -4.21
CA GLY A 49 16.02 1.88 -2.83
C GLY A 49 15.94 0.72 -1.82
N TYR A 50 16.20 1.04 -0.56
CA TYR A 50 15.98 0.10 0.54
C TYR A 50 14.50 0.12 0.92
N TYR A 51 13.96 -1.01 1.37
CA TYR A 51 12.55 -1.09 1.76
C TYR A 51 12.35 -1.85 3.06
N ASN A 52 11.29 -1.48 3.78
CA ASN A 52 10.72 -2.36 4.80
C ASN A 52 9.78 -3.35 4.10
N TYR A 53 9.76 -4.61 4.56
CA TYR A 53 8.86 -5.63 4.03
C TYR A 53 8.13 -6.32 5.17
N PHE A 54 6.80 -6.25 5.14
CA PHE A 54 5.90 -6.87 6.10
C PHE A 54 5.06 -7.91 5.38
N ASP A 55 5.07 -9.13 5.90
CA ASP A 55 4.35 -10.28 5.36
C ASP A 55 3.28 -10.71 6.37
N GLY A 56 2.07 -10.16 6.22
CA GLY A 56 0.92 -10.52 7.05
C GLY A 56 0.93 -9.99 8.48
N GLN A 57 2.05 -9.49 9.00
CA GLN A 57 2.18 -9.07 10.40
C GLN A 57 3.13 -7.88 10.57
N TRP A 58 2.77 -6.99 11.49
CA TRP A 58 3.68 -5.94 11.96
C TRP A 58 4.76 -6.55 12.85
N ARG A 59 6.01 -6.11 12.65
CA ARG A 59 7.11 -6.42 13.54
C ARG A 59 8.03 -5.20 13.68
N LEU A 60 8.39 -4.86 14.90
CA LEU A 60 9.18 -3.66 15.15
C LEU A 60 10.63 -3.82 14.70
N ASP A 61 11.20 -5.01 14.86
CA ASP A 61 12.58 -5.35 14.51
C ASP A 61 12.88 -5.19 13.01
N THR A 62 11.86 -5.42 12.17
CA THR A 62 11.92 -5.23 10.71
C THR A 62 11.80 -3.77 10.29
N TRP A 63 11.27 -2.89 11.14
CA TRP A 63 11.14 -1.48 10.82
C TRP A 63 12.50 -0.77 10.81
N LYS A 64 12.85 -0.17 9.67
CA LYS A 64 14.03 0.70 9.51
C LYS A 64 13.57 2.10 9.12
N ASN A 65 14.08 3.11 9.84
CA ASN A 65 13.72 4.52 9.62
C ASN A 65 14.24 5.10 8.30
N PHE A 66 15.32 4.55 7.75
CA PHE A 66 16.01 5.12 6.58
C PHE A 66 15.75 4.35 5.28
N THR A 67 14.62 3.65 5.19
CA THR A 67 14.18 3.00 3.94
C THR A 67 13.50 4.02 3.03
N SER A 68 13.50 3.71 1.73
CA SER A 68 12.88 4.53 0.69
C SER A 68 11.36 4.33 0.62
N TYR A 69 10.86 3.16 1.01
CA TYR A 69 9.44 2.81 1.02
C TYR A 69 9.17 1.58 1.91
N SER A 70 7.91 1.31 2.20
CA SER A 70 7.46 0.14 2.96
C SER A 70 6.51 -0.70 2.10
N ILE A 71 6.69 -2.02 2.11
CA ILE A 71 5.86 -2.99 1.39
C ILE A 71 5.04 -3.79 2.40
N PHE A 72 3.72 -3.82 2.20
CA PHE A 72 2.76 -4.56 3.00
C PHE A 72 2.15 -5.66 2.12
N ASP A 73 2.55 -6.90 2.36
CA ASP A 73 2.09 -8.09 1.62
C ASP A 73 1.25 -9.00 2.51
N ASN A 74 0.35 -9.78 1.91
CA ASN A 74 -0.51 -10.75 2.60
C ASN A 74 -1.30 -10.21 3.80
N ILE A 75 -1.73 -8.94 3.74
CA ILE A 75 -2.58 -8.30 4.76
C ILE A 75 -3.89 -7.92 4.10
N GLY A 76 -5.01 -8.41 4.63
CA GLY A 76 -6.33 -7.94 4.19
C GLY A 76 -6.47 -6.44 4.42
N TRP A 77 -7.15 -5.73 3.52
CA TRP A 77 -7.27 -4.27 3.61
C TRP A 77 -7.88 -3.79 4.94
N ASP A 78 -8.77 -4.60 5.51
CA ASP A 78 -9.48 -4.31 6.75
C ASP A 78 -8.79 -4.96 7.98
N GLU A 79 -7.68 -5.66 7.76
CA GLU A 79 -6.99 -6.45 8.79
C GLU A 79 -5.75 -5.73 9.36
N PHE A 80 -5.40 -4.52 8.90
CA PHE A 80 -4.15 -3.85 9.31
C PHE A 80 -4.01 -3.78 10.84
N GLU A 81 -4.99 -3.18 11.52
CA GLU A 81 -4.98 -3.04 12.97
C GLU A 81 -5.03 -4.41 13.68
N GLU A 82 -5.79 -5.37 13.14
CA GLU A 82 -5.88 -6.74 13.67
C GLU A 82 -4.56 -7.51 13.56
N LYS A 83 -3.77 -7.24 12.52
CA LYS A 83 -2.42 -7.78 12.31
C LYS A 83 -1.34 -7.00 13.08
N GLY A 84 -1.75 -6.11 13.97
CA GLY A 84 -0.88 -5.33 14.85
C GLY A 84 -0.21 -4.14 14.17
N PHE A 85 -0.64 -3.76 12.96
CA PHE A 85 -0.14 -2.54 12.36
C PHE A 85 -0.68 -1.33 13.12
N PRO A 86 0.17 -0.33 13.40
CA PRO A 86 -0.30 0.96 13.87
C PRO A 86 -1.23 1.58 12.82
N ASN A 87 -2.11 2.47 13.26
CA ASN A 87 -3.17 3.14 12.49
C ASN A 87 -2.95 3.11 10.96
N LYS A 88 -3.80 2.40 10.23
CA LYS A 88 -3.67 2.17 8.77
C LYS A 88 -3.46 3.47 7.99
N LYS A 89 -4.18 4.54 8.34
CA LYS A 89 -4.05 5.83 7.65
C LYS A 89 -2.69 6.46 7.87
N GLN A 90 -2.16 6.41 9.09
CA GLN A 90 -0.83 6.95 9.39
C GLN A 90 0.27 6.15 8.68
N THR A 91 0.18 4.82 8.78
CA THR A 91 1.14 3.87 8.21
C THR A 91 1.20 3.95 6.69
N LEU A 92 0.07 4.20 6.01
CA LEU A 92 0.01 4.18 4.55
C LEU A 92 0.20 5.56 3.90
N THR A 93 0.00 6.67 4.60
CA THR A 93 0.01 8.02 3.99
C THR A 93 1.17 8.93 4.43
N GLN A 94 2.22 8.35 5.04
CA GLN A 94 3.33 9.10 5.64
C GLN A 94 2.85 10.16 6.63
N CYS A 95 1.87 9.84 7.48
CA CYS A 95 1.24 10.83 8.36
C CYS A 95 2.05 11.04 9.66
N GLY A 96 3.38 11.13 9.54
CA GLY A 96 4.29 11.47 10.63
C GLY A 96 4.41 10.37 11.68
N TYR A 97 4.35 10.76 12.96
CA TYR A 97 4.66 9.87 14.07
C TYR A 97 3.48 9.00 14.51
N PHE A 98 3.74 7.74 14.79
CA PHE A 98 2.81 6.84 15.47
C PHE A 98 3.52 6.10 16.61
N LYS A 99 2.74 5.67 17.61
CA LYS A 99 3.23 4.92 18.76
C LYS A 99 2.91 3.44 18.57
N VAL A 100 3.90 2.59 18.81
CA VAL A 100 3.75 1.14 18.85
C VAL A 100 4.22 0.62 20.19
N GLU A 101 3.51 -0.37 20.71
CA GLU A 101 3.91 -1.06 21.93
C GLU A 101 4.92 -2.15 21.59
N HIS A 102 6.06 -2.13 22.27
CA HIS A 102 7.05 -3.19 22.20
C HIS A 102 6.62 -4.38 23.06
N GLU A 103 7.16 -5.57 22.79
CA GLU A 103 6.89 -6.80 23.58
C GLU A 103 7.18 -6.63 25.08
N THR A 104 8.05 -5.68 25.44
CA THR A 104 8.38 -5.34 26.83
C THR A 104 7.37 -4.40 27.49
N GLY A 105 6.27 -4.03 26.81
CA GLY A 105 5.28 -3.04 27.26
C GLY A 105 5.74 -1.58 27.14
N VAL A 106 6.89 -1.32 26.49
CA VAL A 106 7.41 0.03 26.29
C VAL A 106 6.80 0.63 25.02
N LEU A 107 6.22 1.82 25.12
CA LEU A 107 5.75 2.56 23.95
C LEU A 107 6.93 3.20 23.22
N ILE A 108 7.08 2.83 21.95
CA ILE A 108 8.10 3.35 21.04
C ILE A 108 7.43 4.24 20.02
N GLU A 109 7.97 5.43 19.83
CA GLU A 109 7.52 6.37 18.81
C GLU A 109 8.30 6.17 17.52
N ILE A 110 7.56 6.00 16.42
CA ILE A 110 8.11 5.76 15.09
C ILE A 110 7.69 6.89 14.17
N ASN A 111 8.64 7.38 13.40
CA ASN A 111 8.38 8.36 12.35
C ASN A 111 8.11 7.66 11.01
N CYS A 112 6.87 7.68 10.54
CA CYS A 112 6.48 7.18 9.24
C CYS A 112 6.69 8.24 8.16
N THR A 113 7.88 8.22 7.58
CA THR A 113 8.25 9.10 6.45
C THR A 113 8.29 8.37 5.13
N GLN A 114 8.16 7.03 5.11
CA GLN A 114 8.30 6.26 3.89
C GLN A 114 6.94 6.05 3.21
N PRO A 115 6.82 6.24 1.88
CA PRO A 115 5.62 5.87 1.14
C PRO A 115 5.34 4.38 1.27
N ALA A 116 4.06 4.01 1.19
CA ALA A 116 3.62 2.63 1.29
C ALA A 116 3.28 2.01 -0.06
N ILE A 117 3.59 0.73 -0.21
CA ILE A 117 3.10 -0.16 -1.26
C ILE A 117 2.32 -1.29 -0.60
N VAL A 118 1.05 -1.47 -0.95
CA VAL A 118 0.18 -2.53 -0.43
C VAL A 118 -0.11 -3.54 -1.52
N LEU A 119 0.09 -4.82 -1.22
CA LEU A 119 -0.09 -5.92 -2.16
C LEU A 119 -1.32 -6.71 -1.74
N LEU A 120 -2.33 -6.75 -2.61
CA LEU A 120 -3.61 -7.39 -2.35
C LEU A 120 -3.88 -8.49 -3.37
N ASN A 121 -4.39 -9.61 -2.88
CA ASN A 121 -4.84 -10.73 -3.72
C ASN A 121 -6.29 -10.55 -4.20
N GLN A 122 -7.06 -9.70 -3.52
CA GLN A 122 -8.48 -9.44 -3.80
C GLN A 122 -8.76 -7.94 -3.83
N PRO A 123 -9.85 -7.50 -4.48
CA PRO A 123 -10.25 -6.10 -4.51
C PRO A 123 -10.55 -5.52 -3.12
N LEU A 124 -10.41 -4.20 -2.99
CA LEU A 124 -10.74 -3.44 -1.77
C LEU A 124 -12.25 -3.54 -1.45
N HIS A 125 -12.58 -3.87 -0.20
CA HIS A 125 -13.96 -3.90 0.31
C HIS A 125 -14.40 -2.54 0.86
N GLU A 126 -13.56 -1.87 1.67
CA GLU A 126 -13.83 -0.50 2.15
C GLU A 126 -13.86 0.53 1.01
N GLY A 127 -14.99 1.21 0.90
CA GLY A 127 -15.17 2.32 -0.03
C GLY A 127 -15.22 1.93 -1.50
N GLN A 128 -15.66 0.69 -1.80
CA GLN A 128 -15.87 0.10 -3.11
C GLN A 128 -15.67 1.08 -4.28
N LEU A 129 -14.45 1.22 -4.78
CA LEU A 129 -14.15 2.20 -5.83
C LEU A 129 -14.86 1.93 -7.17
N GLY A 130 -15.62 0.84 -7.25
CA GLY A 130 -16.53 0.49 -8.34
C GLY A 130 -17.96 0.11 -7.92
N ARG A 131 -18.40 0.35 -6.67
CA ARG A 131 -19.79 0.13 -6.24
C ARG A 131 -20.24 1.24 -5.26
N PRO A 132 -21.55 1.50 -5.10
CA PRO A 132 -22.03 2.59 -4.25
C PRO A 132 -21.75 2.30 -2.77
N PRO A 133 -21.20 3.26 -1.99
CA PRO A 133 -21.10 3.11 -0.54
C PRO A 133 -22.49 2.96 0.07
N ILE A 134 -22.62 2.11 1.08
CA ILE A 134 -23.90 1.77 1.72
C ILE A 134 -24.06 2.59 3.00
N THR A 135 -22.94 2.99 3.62
CA THR A 135 -22.90 3.83 4.83
C THR A 135 -22.09 5.11 4.63
N TYR A 136 -22.39 6.13 5.45
CA TYR A 136 -21.61 7.38 5.49
C TYR A 136 -20.13 7.16 5.83
N GLN A 137 -19.84 6.18 6.68
CA GLN A 137 -18.46 5.84 7.04
C GLN A 137 -17.71 5.27 5.85
N GLU A 138 -18.31 4.34 5.10
CA GLU A 138 -17.74 3.80 3.86
C GLU A 138 -17.53 4.88 2.80
N GLU A 139 -18.44 5.84 2.67
CA GLU A 139 -18.29 6.97 1.75
C GLU A 139 -17.08 7.84 2.11
N ARG A 140 -16.91 8.15 3.41
CA ARG A 140 -15.75 8.92 3.90
C ARG A 140 -14.44 8.18 3.68
N GLU A 141 -14.40 6.88 3.94
CA GLU A 141 -13.22 6.06 3.67
C GLU A 141 -12.93 5.99 2.17
N ALA A 142 -13.94 5.78 1.33
CA ALA A 142 -13.81 5.80 -0.13
C ALA A 142 -13.18 7.11 -0.61
N LYS A 143 -13.70 8.24 -0.13
CA LYS A 143 -13.20 9.57 -0.50
C LYS A 143 -11.75 9.75 -0.05
N PHE A 144 -11.44 9.37 1.19
CA PHE A 144 -10.07 9.44 1.72
C PHE A 144 -9.09 8.65 0.84
N TRP A 145 -9.40 7.39 0.54
CA TRP A 145 -8.50 6.54 -0.25
C TRP A 145 -8.43 6.93 -1.74
N LYS A 146 -9.49 7.52 -2.32
CA LYS A 146 -9.41 8.15 -3.67
C LYS A 146 -8.37 9.28 -3.71
N GLU A 147 -8.24 10.03 -2.62
CA GLU A 147 -7.30 11.14 -2.52
C GLU A 147 -5.87 10.65 -2.22
N HIS A 148 -5.73 9.58 -1.42
CA HIS A 148 -4.46 9.15 -0.83
C HIS A 148 -3.88 7.83 -1.39
N ALA A 149 -4.56 7.15 -2.32
CA ALA A 149 -4.06 5.91 -2.93
C ALA A 149 -4.02 6.00 -4.46
N ILE A 150 -3.04 5.33 -5.05
CA ILE A 150 -3.01 4.97 -6.47
C ILE A 150 -3.21 3.46 -6.55
N ILE A 151 -4.27 3.03 -7.23
CA ILE A 151 -4.61 1.60 -7.33
C ILE A 151 -4.31 1.10 -8.73
N TYR A 152 -3.64 -0.05 -8.79
CA TYR A 152 -3.32 -0.73 -10.03
C TYR A 152 -3.72 -2.20 -9.95
N ARG A 153 -4.37 -2.70 -11.00
CA ARG A 153 -4.79 -4.10 -11.12
C ARG A 153 -3.82 -4.89 -12.00
N MET A 154 -3.14 -5.88 -11.42
CA MET A 154 -2.22 -6.80 -12.07
C MET A 154 -2.94 -8.09 -12.46
N GLY A 155 -2.74 -8.53 -13.70
CA GLY A 155 -3.30 -9.81 -14.19
C GLY A 155 -4.77 -9.77 -14.63
N GLU A 156 -5.48 -8.65 -14.47
CA GLU A 156 -6.79 -8.47 -15.11
C GLU A 156 -6.60 -8.16 -16.60
N TYR A 157 -6.77 -9.18 -17.44
CA TYR A 157 -7.18 -9.00 -18.81
C TYR A 157 -8.71 -8.95 -18.86
N SER A 158 -9.30 -7.76 -18.82
CA SER A 158 -10.55 -7.58 -19.57
C SER A 158 -10.26 -6.68 -20.76
N LEU A 159 -10.01 -7.32 -21.90
CA LEU A 159 -10.49 -6.80 -23.17
C LEU A 159 -12.03 -6.72 -23.04
N SER A 160 -12.53 -5.63 -22.50
CA SER A 160 -13.88 -5.15 -22.76
C SER A 160 -13.72 -3.83 -23.50
N LEU A 161 -13.18 -3.94 -24.71
CA LEU A 161 -13.60 -3.12 -25.83
C LEU A 161 -14.94 -3.69 -26.28
N LEU A 162 -16.03 -3.15 -25.73
CA LEU A 162 -17.33 -3.03 -26.38
C LEU A 162 -17.94 -1.70 -25.92
#